data_AF-A0A2P5EN37-F1
#
_entry.id   AF-A0A2P5EN37-F1
#
_cell.length_a   1.000
_cell.length_b   1.000
_cell.length_c   1.000
_cell.angle_alpha   90.00
_cell.angle_beta   90.00
_cell.angle_gamma   90.00
#
_symmetry.space_group_name_H-M   'P 1'
#
loop_
_entity.id
_entity.type
_entity.pdbx_description
1 polymer ?
#
loop_
_entity_poly.entity_id
_entity_poly.type
_entity_poly.pdbx_seq_one_letter_code
_entity_poly.pdbx_strand_id
1 'polypeptide(L)'
;MKFLLSNLIPTLVFLYLNSVSDYLVGAADPYFETCTVPRSCGNQTISFPFYIQGEQEPYCGYPGFNLSCDPNGRSILNLSGQNYVVRQIFYQNQSLLVSTAAFSDPRDERECVPPVRNFTPSPDFELPANQASVVLLYNCRSSSLGAALSKYRIGCSAVNDSNSVLAFYENDRDGLANASRTCGTERVLAKAAVAAEEVGYRDGSSVNGGAVMREVLRRGFMLNWIASDCSRCESTKGRCGFNWDSHLFQCYCPDRPHAARCDMPGNKLGLKLGLGIGLPSLAVTCLIVIFLSRCYLRKRASKLLQRNISDSYINSETEEGSDYLGVLVFSYKDLQEATNNFNAEKELGDGGFGTVYHGKLKDGREVAVKRLYEHNYKRVEQFINEIEILTRLRHKNLVSLYGCTSRRCRELLLVYEYIPNGTVADHLHGDRAKTGPLSWPVRMSIAIETASALAYLHASDIVHRDVKTNNILLDNNFCVKVADFGLSRLFPNDVTHVSTAPQGTPGYVDPEYHQCYQLTSKSDVYSFGVVLVEL
;
A
#
# COMPACT_ATOMS: atom_id res chain seq x y z
N MET A 1 27.63 44.68 52.50
CA MET A 1 27.18 44.66 51.09
C MET A 1 27.95 43.70 50.16
N LYS A 2 29.13 43.17 50.54
CA LYS A 2 29.87 42.18 49.71
C LYS A 2 29.52 40.70 49.97
N PHE A 3 28.83 40.39 51.07
CA PHE A 3 28.44 39.01 51.41
C PHE A 3 27.08 38.57 50.88
N LEU A 4 26.18 39.52 50.54
CA LEU A 4 24.85 39.21 50.00
C LEU A 4 24.88 38.85 48.50
N LEU A 5 25.86 39.38 47.74
CA LEU A 5 25.96 39.13 46.29
C LEU A 5 26.64 37.78 45.94
N SER A 6 27.44 37.21 46.84
CA SER A 6 28.16 35.95 46.57
C SER A 6 27.27 34.70 46.62
N ASN A 7 26.17 34.75 47.37
CA ASN A 7 25.27 33.61 47.58
C ASN A 7 23.95 33.73 46.80
N LEU A 8 23.57 34.94 46.36
CA LEU A 8 22.37 35.15 45.54
C LEU A 8 22.56 34.71 44.08
N ILE A 9 23.76 34.87 43.52
CA ILE A 9 24.01 34.54 42.11
C ILE A 9 23.98 33.01 41.87
N PRO A 10 24.62 32.16 42.70
CA PRO A 10 24.54 30.71 42.53
C PRO A 10 23.12 30.18 42.74
N THR A 11 22.36 30.74 43.69
CA THR A 11 20.97 30.33 43.95
C THR A 11 20.01 30.79 42.87
N LEU A 12 20.18 31.99 42.31
CA LEU A 12 19.42 32.46 41.15
C LEU A 12 19.76 31.66 39.88
N VAL A 13 21.02 31.27 39.69
CA VAL A 13 21.42 30.39 38.57
C VAL A 13 20.87 28.97 38.79
N PHE A 14 20.86 28.45 40.02
CA PHE A 14 20.27 27.15 40.33
C PHE A 14 18.73 27.17 40.16
N LEU A 15 18.06 28.23 40.58
CA LEU A 15 16.61 28.41 40.35
C LEU A 15 16.30 28.64 38.87
N TYR A 16 17.14 29.35 38.13
CA TYR A 16 17.01 29.54 36.68
C TYR A 16 17.21 28.22 35.93
N LEU A 17 18.24 27.44 36.27
CA LEU A 17 18.50 26.12 35.67
C LEU A 17 17.40 25.10 35.99
N ASN A 18 16.84 25.11 37.21
CA ASN A 18 15.68 24.28 37.54
C ASN A 18 14.40 24.77 36.82
N SER A 19 14.19 26.08 36.70
CA SER A 19 13.07 26.62 35.94
C SER A 19 13.17 26.30 34.44
N VAL A 20 14.38 26.25 33.87
CA VAL A 20 14.61 25.89 32.46
C VAL A 20 14.52 24.38 32.24
N SER A 21 14.80 23.56 33.26
CA SER A 21 14.62 22.11 33.19
C SER A 21 13.14 21.69 33.11
N ASP A 22 12.23 22.51 33.62
CA ASP A 22 10.77 22.28 33.51
C ASP A 22 10.18 22.75 32.17
N TYR A 23 10.95 23.46 31.32
CA TYR A 23 10.47 23.98 30.02
C TYR A 23 10.83 23.11 28.80
N LEU A 24 11.44 21.94 28.98
CA LEU A 24 11.89 21.08 27.86
C LEU A 24 11.44 19.61 27.97
N VAL A 25 10.29 19.36 28.60
CA VAL A 25 9.48 18.18 28.26
C VAL A 25 8.44 18.65 27.26
N GLY A 26 8.75 18.59 25.97
CA GLY A 26 7.71 18.74 24.95
C GLY A 26 6.65 17.69 25.20
N ALA A 27 5.39 18.10 25.37
CA ALA A 27 4.28 17.16 25.43
C ALA A 27 4.36 16.25 24.21
N ALA A 28 4.25 14.94 24.42
CA ALA A 28 4.32 14.00 23.32
C ALA A 28 3.13 14.24 22.39
N ASP A 29 3.31 13.95 21.10
CA ASP A 29 2.26 14.11 20.12
C ASP A 29 0.97 13.37 20.56
N PRO A 30 -0.22 14.01 20.52
CA PRO A 30 -1.46 13.41 21.02
C PRO A 30 -1.82 12.09 20.34
N TYR A 31 -1.50 11.91 19.05
CA TYR A 31 -1.76 10.67 18.34
C TYR A 31 -0.87 9.54 18.87
N PHE A 32 0.38 9.85 19.21
CA PHE A 32 1.31 8.91 19.84
C PHE A 32 0.84 8.50 21.24
N GLU A 33 0.34 9.42 22.05
CA GLU A 33 -0.17 9.06 23.37
C GLU A 33 -1.43 8.20 23.29
N THR A 34 -2.27 8.45 22.29
CA THR A 34 -3.57 7.78 22.15
C THR A 34 -3.46 6.34 21.63
N CYS A 35 -2.60 6.09 20.63
CA CYS A 35 -2.45 4.76 20.01
C CYS A 35 -1.61 3.78 20.84
N THR A 36 -2.05 3.55 22.08
CA THR A 36 -1.45 2.61 23.02
C THR A 36 -1.59 1.17 22.53
N VAL A 37 -0.50 0.58 22.05
CA VAL A 37 -0.39 -0.82 21.65
C VAL A 37 0.65 -1.56 22.51
N PRO A 38 0.50 -2.88 22.72
CA PRO A 38 -0.65 -3.71 22.34
C PRO A 38 -1.84 -3.59 23.31
N ARG A 39 -3.06 -3.89 22.84
CA ARG A 39 -4.25 -4.06 23.70
C ARG A 39 -4.67 -5.52 23.71
N SER A 40 -5.31 -5.97 24.78
CA SER A 40 -5.74 -7.37 24.90
C SER A 40 -7.26 -7.46 24.81
N CYS A 41 -7.76 -8.36 23.97
CA CYS A 41 -9.16 -8.78 23.97
C CYS A 41 -9.20 -10.26 24.33
N GLY A 42 -9.66 -10.57 25.55
CA GLY A 42 -9.54 -11.90 26.14
C GLY A 42 -8.09 -12.39 26.19
N ASN A 43 -7.81 -13.52 25.54
CA ASN A 43 -6.48 -14.12 25.48
C ASN A 43 -5.67 -13.71 24.24
N GLN A 44 -6.17 -12.78 23.42
CA GLN A 44 -5.49 -12.32 22.21
C GLN A 44 -4.90 -10.93 22.38
N THR A 45 -3.67 -10.78 21.91
CA THR A 45 -3.01 -9.48 21.80
C THR A 45 -3.33 -8.85 20.44
N ILE A 46 -4.01 -7.72 20.49
CA ILE A 46 -4.41 -6.90 19.36
C ILE A 46 -3.36 -5.82 19.13
N SER A 47 -2.78 -5.87 17.94
CA SER A 47 -1.76 -4.97 17.42
C SER A 47 -2.18 -4.51 16.03
N PHE A 48 -1.51 -3.46 15.56
CA PHE A 48 -1.67 -2.98 14.20
C PHE A 48 -1.51 -4.13 13.17
N PRO A 49 -2.34 -4.21 12.12
CA PRO A 49 -3.31 -3.21 11.62
C PRO A 49 -4.69 -3.22 12.32
N PHE A 50 -4.92 -4.15 13.25
CA PHE A 50 -6.18 -4.26 13.97
C PHE A 50 -6.26 -3.28 15.13
N TYR A 51 -7.48 -2.87 15.46
CA TYR A 51 -7.76 -2.02 16.61
C TYR A 51 -9.11 -2.37 17.23
N ILE A 52 -9.26 -2.14 18.54
CA ILE A 52 -10.51 -2.43 19.27
C ILE A 52 -11.44 -1.22 19.19
N GLN A 53 -12.58 -1.39 18.54
CA GLN A 53 -13.61 -0.36 18.42
C GLN A 53 -14.16 0.03 19.81
N GLY A 54 -14.13 1.31 20.13
CA GLY A 54 -14.61 1.86 21.41
C GLY A 54 -13.57 1.87 22.53
N GLU A 55 -12.43 1.18 22.36
CA GLU A 55 -11.30 1.25 23.29
C GLU A 55 -10.09 1.98 22.69
N GLN A 56 -9.93 1.91 21.37
CA GLN A 56 -8.90 2.59 20.61
C GLN A 56 -9.53 3.53 19.59
N GLU A 57 -8.86 4.64 19.32
CA GLU A 57 -9.29 5.55 18.28
C GLU A 57 -9.18 4.90 16.88
N PRO A 58 -10.08 5.22 15.94
CA PRO A 58 -10.10 4.61 14.61
C PRO A 58 -8.80 4.80 13.82
N TYR A 59 -8.04 5.85 14.10
CA TYR A 59 -6.77 6.12 13.45
C TYR A 59 -5.60 5.28 14.00
N CYS A 60 -5.82 4.39 14.96
CA CYS A 60 -4.82 3.47 15.48
C CYS A 60 -4.74 2.14 14.71
N GLY A 61 -5.59 1.93 13.71
CA GLY A 61 -5.58 0.77 12.84
C GLY A 61 -6.17 1.08 11.46
N TYR A 62 -6.23 0.09 10.59
CA TYR A 62 -6.73 0.27 9.22
C TYR A 62 -8.27 0.31 9.15
N PRO A 63 -8.87 1.10 8.25
CA PRO A 63 -10.30 1.02 7.96
C PRO A 63 -10.72 -0.42 7.63
N GLY A 64 -11.78 -0.92 8.27
CA GLY A 64 -12.25 -2.31 8.07
C GLY A 64 -11.52 -3.37 8.91
N PHE A 65 -10.49 -3.00 9.67
CA PHE A 65 -9.78 -3.87 10.61
C PHE A 65 -10.23 -3.66 12.07
N ASN A 66 -11.39 -3.01 12.27
CA ASN A 66 -11.96 -2.81 13.58
C ASN A 66 -12.48 -4.13 14.15
N LEU A 67 -12.00 -4.45 15.35
CA LEU A 67 -12.46 -5.58 16.14
C LEU A 67 -13.37 -5.08 17.25
N SER A 68 -14.45 -5.79 17.54
CA SER A 68 -15.21 -5.60 18.77
C SER A 68 -14.87 -6.72 19.75
N CYS A 69 -14.60 -6.37 21.01
CA CYS A 69 -14.38 -7.36 22.07
C CYS A 69 -15.72 -7.68 22.76
N ASP A 70 -16.16 -8.93 22.72
CA ASP A 70 -17.39 -9.32 23.42
C ASP A 70 -17.17 -9.46 24.94
N PRO A 71 -18.23 -9.47 25.76
CA PRO A 71 -18.10 -9.61 27.22
C PRO A 71 -17.44 -10.93 27.68
N ASN A 72 -17.39 -11.94 26.80
CA ASN A 72 -16.72 -13.21 27.04
C ASN A 72 -15.24 -13.18 26.62
N GLY A 73 -14.72 -12.03 26.18
CA GLY A 73 -13.35 -11.85 25.73
C GLY A 73 -13.06 -12.39 24.34
N ARG A 74 -14.07 -12.58 23.48
CA ARG A 74 -13.88 -13.01 22.08
C ARG A 74 -13.77 -11.79 21.17
N SER A 75 -12.76 -11.78 20.33
CA SER A 75 -12.57 -10.77 19.28
C SER A 75 -13.49 -11.08 18.10
N ILE A 76 -14.31 -10.11 17.69
CA ILE A 76 -15.25 -10.23 16.58
C ILE A 76 -14.84 -9.26 15.49
N LEU A 77 -14.70 -9.77 14.27
CA LEU A 77 -14.44 -9.02 13.05
C LEU A 77 -15.72 -9.01 12.20
N ASN A 78 -16.14 -7.83 11.74
CA ASN A 78 -17.27 -7.72 10.81
C ASN A 78 -16.75 -7.60 9.37
N LEU A 79 -17.10 -8.56 8.52
CA LEU A 79 -16.79 -8.52 7.09
C LEU A 79 -18.08 -8.60 6.29
N SER A 80 -18.33 -7.61 5.43
CA SER A 80 -19.48 -7.57 4.52
C SER A 80 -20.84 -7.74 5.23
N GLY A 81 -20.95 -7.24 6.48
CA GLY A 81 -22.15 -7.33 7.30
C GLY A 81 -22.35 -8.68 8.02
N GLN A 82 -21.33 -9.56 8.03
CA GLN A 82 -21.33 -10.82 8.77
C GLN A 82 -20.26 -10.78 9.87
N ASN A 83 -20.63 -11.23 11.07
CA ASN A 83 -19.71 -11.33 12.20
C ASN A 83 -18.93 -12.65 12.18
N TYR A 84 -17.61 -12.54 12.27
CA TYR A 84 -16.66 -13.63 12.39
C TYR A 84 -15.95 -13.53 13.73
N VAL A 85 -15.85 -14.64 14.45
CA VAL A 85 -15.03 -14.74 15.65
C VAL A 85 -13.59 -15.01 15.22
N VAL A 86 -12.68 -14.13 15.61
CA VAL A 86 -11.24 -14.29 15.38
C VAL A 86 -10.71 -15.28 16.42
N ARG A 87 -10.24 -16.44 15.95
CA ARG A 87 -9.71 -17.50 16.80
C ARG A 87 -8.23 -17.31 17.09
N GLN A 88 -7.48 -16.86 16.08
CA GLN A 88 -6.05 -16.60 16.19
C GLN A 88 -5.59 -15.60 15.12
N ILE A 89 -4.63 -14.75 15.47
CA ILE A 89 -4.02 -13.78 14.55
C ILE A 89 -2.54 -14.14 14.38
N PHE A 90 -2.10 -14.34 13.15
CA PHE A 90 -0.71 -14.64 12.81
C PHE A 90 -0.06 -13.43 12.12
N TYR A 91 0.43 -12.47 12.92
CA TYR A 91 1.00 -11.22 12.41
C TYR A 91 2.16 -11.42 11.43
N GLN A 92 3.03 -12.41 11.68
CA GLN A 92 4.19 -12.70 10.84
C GLN A 92 3.81 -13.14 9.42
N ASN A 93 2.69 -13.86 9.30
CA ASN A 93 2.21 -14.43 8.03
C ASN A 93 1.10 -13.58 7.40
N GLN A 94 0.73 -12.47 8.03
CA GLN A 94 -0.42 -11.64 7.65
C GLN A 94 -1.70 -12.46 7.43
N SER A 95 -1.97 -13.42 8.32
CA SER A 95 -3.10 -14.34 8.19
C SER A 95 -3.87 -14.51 9.49
N LEU A 96 -5.19 -14.62 9.45
CA LEU A 96 -6.07 -14.81 10.61
C LEU A 96 -6.92 -16.07 10.47
N LEU A 97 -7.07 -16.81 11.56
CA LEU A 97 -8.01 -17.92 11.67
C LEU A 97 -9.34 -17.38 12.19
N VAL A 98 -10.40 -17.52 11.40
CA VAL A 98 -11.74 -17.03 11.72
C VAL A 98 -12.79 -18.12 11.63
N SER A 99 -13.81 -18.04 12.48
CA SER A 99 -15.00 -18.91 12.40
C SER A 99 -16.26 -18.05 12.44
N THR A 100 -17.31 -18.43 11.70
CA THR A 100 -18.57 -17.68 11.73
C THR A 100 -19.17 -17.64 13.13
N ALA A 101 -19.61 -16.46 13.58
CA ALA A 101 -20.20 -16.28 14.92
C ALA A 101 -21.40 -17.23 15.19
N ALA A 102 -22.13 -17.60 14.13
CA ALA A 102 -23.25 -18.55 14.15
C ALA A 102 -22.91 -19.94 14.74
N PHE A 103 -21.63 -20.34 14.76
CA PHE A 103 -21.19 -21.65 15.25
C PHE A 103 -20.27 -21.55 16.47
N SER A 104 -20.20 -20.39 17.13
CA SER A 104 -19.10 -20.08 18.05
C SER A 104 -19.30 -20.52 19.51
N ASP A 105 -20.52 -20.85 19.95
CA ASP A 105 -20.78 -21.34 21.31
C ASP A 105 -20.77 -22.89 21.36
N PRO A 106 -19.88 -23.50 22.15
CA PRO A 106 -19.79 -24.95 22.29
C PRO A 106 -20.86 -25.58 23.21
N ARG A 107 -21.64 -24.78 23.94
CA ARG A 107 -22.51 -25.30 25.02
C ARG A 107 -23.94 -25.69 24.61
N ASP A 108 -24.36 -25.39 23.39
CA ASP A 108 -25.73 -25.72 22.96
C ASP A 108 -25.77 -26.37 21.56
N GLU A 109 -25.73 -27.71 21.54
CA GLU A 109 -26.13 -28.51 20.37
C GLU A 109 -27.61 -28.29 20.00
N ARG A 110 -28.39 -27.62 20.86
CA ARG A 110 -29.81 -27.32 20.69
C ARG A 110 -30.09 -25.93 20.11
N GLU A 111 -29.10 -25.05 20.03
CA GLU A 111 -29.30 -23.69 19.54
C GLU A 111 -29.42 -23.67 18.01
N CYS A 112 -30.53 -23.10 17.53
CA CYS A 112 -30.81 -23.01 16.12
C CYS A 112 -29.83 -22.08 15.40
N VAL A 113 -29.41 -22.48 14.20
CA VAL A 113 -28.42 -21.77 13.41
C VAL A 113 -29.05 -20.53 12.77
N PRO A 114 -28.52 -19.32 13.01
CA PRO A 114 -28.97 -18.12 12.33
C PRO A 114 -28.56 -18.13 10.85
N PRO A 115 -29.30 -17.42 9.97
CA PRO A 115 -28.93 -17.29 8.56
C PRO A 115 -27.52 -16.68 8.40
N VAL A 116 -26.65 -17.40 7.69
CA VAL A 116 -25.30 -16.93 7.34
C VAL A 116 -25.35 -16.29 5.96
N ARG A 117 -24.61 -15.20 5.76
CA ARG A 117 -24.46 -14.55 4.45
C ARG A 117 -23.34 -15.20 3.64
N ASN A 118 -23.44 -15.12 2.31
CA ASN A 118 -22.34 -15.54 1.43
C ASN A 118 -21.09 -14.73 1.73
N PHE A 119 -19.98 -15.43 1.98
CA PHE A 119 -18.70 -14.77 2.14
C PHE A 119 -18.35 -14.01 0.86
N THR A 120 -18.15 -12.70 0.99
CA THR A 120 -17.65 -11.83 -0.07
C THR A 120 -16.41 -11.14 0.49
N PRO A 121 -15.21 -11.47 -0.01
CA PRO A 121 -13.97 -10.88 0.48
C PRO A 121 -13.97 -9.36 0.26
N SER A 122 -13.52 -8.62 1.27
CA SER A 122 -13.22 -7.19 1.16
C SER A 122 -11.88 -7.00 0.42
N PRO A 123 -11.58 -5.85 -0.21
CA PRO A 123 -10.31 -5.63 -0.91
C PRO A 123 -9.06 -5.93 -0.06
N ASP A 124 -9.15 -5.75 1.26
CA ASP A 124 -8.04 -5.94 2.20
C ASP A 124 -7.96 -7.35 2.80
N PHE A 125 -8.92 -8.24 2.48
CA PHE A 125 -8.99 -9.60 2.99
C PHE A 125 -9.16 -10.61 1.86
N GLU A 126 -8.20 -11.52 1.72
CA GLU A 126 -8.20 -12.54 0.67
C GLU A 126 -8.46 -13.93 1.25
N LEU A 127 -9.20 -14.75 0.52
CA LEU A 127 -9.41 -16.16 0.85
C LEU A 127 -8.30 -16.99 0.18
N PRO A 128 -7.42 -17.66 0.93
CA PRO A 128 -6.36 -18.48 0.36
C PRO A 128 -6.89 -19.65 -0.48
N ALA A 129 -6.12 -20.11 -1.46
CA ALA A 129 -6.53 -21.19 -2.38
C ALA A 129 -6.73 -22.57 -1.69
N ASN A 130 -6.20 -22.75 -0.48
CA ASN A 130 -6.37 -23.97 0.32
C ASN A 130 -7.64 -23.94 1.22
N GLN A 131 -8.59 -23.08 0.91
CA GLN A 131 -9.91 -23.05 1.56
C GLN A 131 -10.96 -23.68 0.64
N ALA A 132 -11.94 -24.35 1.23
CA ALA A 132 -13.06 -24.97 0.53
C ALA A 132 -14.39 -24.30 0.93
N SER A 133 -15.43 -24.54 0.13
CA SER A 133 -16.77 -24.01 0.39
C SER A 133 -17.72 -25.12 0.86
N VAL A 134 -18.46 -24.81 1.92
CA VAL A 134 -19.60 -25.57 2.42
C VAL A 134 -20.87 -24.80 2.09
N VAL A 135 -21.85 -25.51 1.57
CA VAL A 135 -23.17 -25.00 1.23
C VAL A 135 -24.13 -25.32 2.37
N LEU A 136 -24.72 -24.28 2.96
CA LEU A 136 -25.75 -24.37 3.98
C LEU A 136 -27.13 -24.20 3.33
N LEU A 137 -28.03 -25.13 3.63
CA LEU A 137 -29.43 -25.06 3.23
C LEU A 137 -30.29 -24.79 4.47
N TYR A 138 -30.92 -23.62 4.49
CA TYR A 138 -31.88 -23.24 5.51
C TYR A 138 -33.31 -23.56 5.07
N ASN A 139 -34.22 -23.59 6.05
CA ASN A 139 -35.66 -23.72 5.88
C ASN A 139 -36.14 -25.07 5.32
N CYS A 140 -35.44 -26.16 5.64
CA CYS A 140 -35.91 -27.50 5.28
C CYS A 140 -36.87 -28.05 6.34
N ARG A 141 -38.13 -28.34 6.02
CA ARG A 141 -39.11 -28.84 7.03
C ARG A 141 -38.64 -30.14 7.65
N SER A 142 -38.54 -30.19 8.98
CA SER A 142 -38.01 -31.37 9.68
C SER A 142 -38.85 -32.63 9.46
N SER A 143 -40.16 -32.49 9.24
CA SER A 143 -41.08 -33.61 8.93
C SER A 143 -40.86 -34.22 7.53
N SER A 144 -40.23 -33.49 6.62
CA SER A 144 -39.93 -33.94 5.25
C SER A 144 -38.53 -34.57 5.11
N LEU A 145 -37.73 -34.54 6.18
CA LEU A 145 -36.36 -35.02 6.17
C LEU A 145 -36.33 -36.56 6.26
N GLY A 146 -36.05 -37.23 5.14
CA GLY A 146 -35.82 -38.68 5.14
C GLY A 146 -34.53 -39.07 5.87
N ALA A 147 -34.41 -40.36 6.25
CA ALA A 147 -33.23 -40.90 6.94
C ALA A 147 -31.90 -40.71 6.18
N ALA A 148 -31.95 -40.56 4.86
CA ALA A 148 -30.77 -40.28 4.04
C ALA A 148 -30.22 -38.85 4.19
N LEU A 149 -31.07 -37.88 4.56
CA LEU A 149 -30.71 -36.47 4.71
C LEU A 149 -30.48 -36.06 6.16
N SER A 150 -30.98 -36.83 7.12
CA SER A 150 -30.77 -36.58 8.56
C SER A 150 -29.29 -36.55 8.94
N LYS A 151 -28.44 -37.33 8.26
CA LYS A 151 -26.99 -37.33 8.46
C LYS A 151 -26.29 -36.01 8.10
N TYR A 152 -26.93 -35.11 7.34
CA TYR A 152 -26.38 -33.79 6.98
C TYR A 152 -26.92 -32.67 7.85
N ARG A 153 -27.78 -32.97 8.83
CA ARG A 153 -28.43 -31.99 9.69
C ARG A 153 -27.44 -31.43 10.70
N ILE A 154 -27.21 -30.11 10.64
CA ILE A 154 -26.33 -29.39 11.57
C ILE A 154 -27.08 -28.67 12.70
N GLY A 155 -28.42 -28.60 12.62
CA GLY A 155 -29.27 -27.95 13.64
C GLY A 155 -30.66 -27.60 13.12
N CYS A 156 -31.41 -26.80 13.90
CA CYS A 156 -32.63 -26.11 13.48
C CYS A 156 -32.34 -24.70 12.94
N SER A 157 -33.29 -24.04 12.29
CA SER A 157 -33.15 -22.65 11.81
C SER A 157 -33.62 -21.66 12.87
N ALA A 158 -32.83 -20.61 13.13
CA ALA A 158 -33.22 -19.59 14.12
C ALA A 158 -34.47 -18.78 13.72
N VAL A 159 -34.84 -18.82 12.44
CA VAL A 159 -36.05 -18.17 11.91
C VAL A 159 -37.30 -19.00 12.20
N ASN A 160 -37.17 -20.33 12.17
CA ASN A 160 -38.26 -21.27 12.44
C ASN A 160 -37.65 -22.60 12.90
N ASP A 161 -37.82 -22.94 14.17
CA ASP A 161 -37.25 -24.11 14.83
C ASP A 161 -37.76 -25.45 14.26
N SER A 162 -38.96 -25.45 13.67
CA SER A 162 -39.51 -26.59 12.93
C SER A 162 -38.75 -26.90 11.64
N ASN A 163 -37.93 -25.98 11.16
CA ASN A 163 -37.05 -26.18 10.02
C ASN A 163 -35.64 -26.59 10.45
N SER A 164 -35.10 -27.57 9.74
CA SER A 164 -33.72 -28.03 9.85
C SER A 164 -32.79 -27.24 8.93
N VAL A 165 -31.53 -27.14 9.35
CA VAL A 165 -30.42 -26.62 8.55
C VAL A 165 -29.50 -27.78 8.18
N LEU A 166 -29.21 -27.89 6.88
CA LEU A 166 -28.35 -28.93 6.33
C LEU A 166 -27.04 -28.31 5.81
N ALA A 167 -25.96 -29.06 5.86
CA ALA A 167 -24.67 -28.62 5.33
C ALA A 167 -24.02 -29.67 4.44
N PHE A 168 -23.49 -29.22 3.30
CA PHE A 168 -22.89 -30.07 2.28
C PHE A 168 -21.57 -29.45 1.82
N TYR A 169 -20.56 -30.26 1.54
CA TYR A 169 -19.43 -29.77 0.76
C TYR A 169 -19.90 -29.43 -0.66
N GLU A 170 -19.34 -28.39 -1.27
CA GLU A 170 -19.74 -27.94 -2.62
C GLU A 170 -19.57 -29.04 -3.69
N ASN A 171 -18.68 -30.00 -3.45
CA ASN A 171 -18.47 -31.13 -4.35
C ASN A 171 -19.47 -32.29 -4.18
N ASP A 172 -20.31 -32.32 -3.14
CA ASP A 172 -21.38 -33.32 -2.93
C ASP A 172 -22.63 -32.96 -3.75
N ARG A 173 -22.51 -33.07 -5.08
CA ARG A 173 -23.57 -32.69 -6.03
C ARG A 173 -24.84 -33.53 -5.86
N ASP A 174 -24.69 -34.81 -5.55
CA ASP A 174 -25.82 -35.74 -5.41
C ASP A 174 -26.60 -35.48 -4.12
N GLY A 175 -25.90 -35.28 -3.00
CA GLY A 175 -26.50 -34.88 -1.73
C GLY A 175 -27.21 -33.54 -1.84
N LEU A 176 -26.59 -32.56 -2.49
CA LEU A 176 -27.15 -31.23 -2.71
C LEU A 176 -28.39 -31.25 -3.63
N ALA A 177 -28.38 -32.05 -4.70
CA ALA A 177 -29.52 -32.21 -5.59
C ALA A 177 -30.69 -32.92 -4.89
N ASN A 178 -30.40 -33.95 -4.08
CA ASN A 178 -31.41 -34.64 -3.29
C ASN A 178 -32.04 -33.71 -2.23
N ALA A 179 -31.21 -32.98 -1.49
CA ALA A 179 -31.67 -32.01 -0.50
C ALA A 179 -32.49 -30.87 -1.15
N SER A 180 -32.05 -30.37 -2.31
CA SER A 180 -32.76 -29.30 -3.01
C SER A 180 -34.16 -29.70 -3.47
N ARG A 181 -34.38 -30.97 -3.83
CA ARG A 181 -35.72 -31.49 -4.17
C ARG A 181 -36.60 -31.64 -2.93
N THR A 182 -36.03 -32.15 -1.84
CA THR A 182 -36.78 -32.44 -0.62
C THR A 182 -37.16 -31.18 0.17
N CYS A 183 -36.26 -30.18 0.24
CA CYS A 183 -36.49 -28.95 1.00
C CYS A 183 -37.35 -27.91 0.25
N GLY A 184 -37.69 -28.13 -1.02
CA GLY A 184 -38.56 -27.25 -1.81
C GLY A 184 -37.91 -25.91 -2.22
N THR A 185 -38.74 -24.97 -2.70
CA THR A 185 -38.32 -23.69 -3.29
C THR A 185 -38.09 -22.55 -2.30
N GLU A 186 -38.58 -22.66 -1.06
CA GLU A 186 -38.44 -21.63 0.00
C GLU A 186 -37.07 -21.70 0.74
N ARG A 187 -36.14 -22.52 0.23
CA ARG A 187 -34.82 -22.72 0.82
C ARG A 187 -33.91 -21.51 0.62
N VAL A 188 -33.13 -21.17 1.64
CA VAL A 188 -32.05 -20.18 1.54
C VAL A 188 -30.72 -20.90 1.45
N LEU A 189 -29.93 -20.57 0.43
CA LEU A 189 -28.57 -21.08 0.25
C LEU A 189 -27.56 -20.05 0.77
N ALA A 190 -26.62 -20.51 1.59
CA ALA A 190 -25.47 -19.74 1.99
C ALA A 190 -24.18 -20.52 1.75
N LYS A 191 -23.11 -19.85 1.35
CA LYS A 191 -21.76 -20.43 1.27
C LYS A 191 -20.92 -19.97 2.46
N ALA A 192 -20.35 -20.93 3.17
CA ALA A 192 -19.39 -20.71 4.24
C ALA A 192 -18.03 -21.32 3.86
N ALA A 193 -16.94 -20.62 4.17
CA ALA A 193 -15.59 -21.14 3.95
C ALA A 193 -15.14 -22.05 5.10
N VAL A 194 -14.35 -23.07 4.77
CA VAL A 194 -13.73 -24.02 5.71
C VAL A 194 -12.33 -24.39 5.21
N ALA A 195 -11.44 -24.86 6.09
CA ALA A 195 -10.14 -25.37 5.68
C ALA A 195 -10.26 -26.58 4.73
N ALA A 196 -9.53 -26.60 3.60
CA ALA A 196 -9.65 -27.67 2.62
C ALA A 196 -9.19 -29.04 3.14
N GLU A 197 -8.28 -29.08 4.12
CA GLU A 197 -7.85 -30.32 4.79
C GLU A 197 -8.98 -31.04 5.52
N GLU A 198 -9.98 -30.28 6.00
CA GLU A 198 -11.17 -30.83 6.67
C GLU A 198 -12.17 -31.44 5.67
N VAL A 199 -11.99 -31.23 4.36
CA VAL A 199 -12.81 -31.86 3.30
C VAL A 199 -12.39 -33.31 3.05
N GLY A 200 -11.20 -33.71 3.54
CA GLY A 200 -10.61 -35.04 3.33
C GLY A 200 -11.23 -36.17 4.15
N TYR A 201 -12.05 -35.87 5.17
CA TYR A 201 -12.69 -36.91 6.00
C TYR A 201 -13.91 -37.53 5.29
N ARG A 202 -13.65 -38.28 4.21
CA ARG A 202 -14.62 -39.18 3.59
C ARG A 202 -14.80 -40.43 4.45
N ASP A 203 -15.51 -40.32 5.57
CA ASP A 203 -16.20 -41.48 6.12
C ASP A 203 -17.68 -41.40 5.76
N GLY A 204 -18.01 -42.00 4.61
CA GLY A 204 -19.38 -42.14 4.10
C GLY A 204 -20.28 -43.03 4.96
N SER A 205 -19.82 -43.48 6.13
CA SER A 205 -20.57 -44.34 7.06
C SER A 205 -20.97 -43.69 8.38
N SER A 206 -20.53 -42.45 8.67
CA SER A 206 -20.79 -41.85 9.98
C SER A 206 -22.26 -41.44 10.15
N VAL A 207 -22.92 -42.08 11.12
CA VAL A 207 -24.28 -41.79 11.62
C VAL A 207 -24.44 -40.32 12.07
N ASN A 208 -23.33 -39.58 12.23
CA ASN A 208 -23.27 -38.21 12.75
C ASN A 208 -22.58 -37.19 11.82
N GLY A 209 -22.72 -37.31 10.49
CA GLY A 209 -22.07 -36.40 9.53
C GLY A 209 -22.35 -34.90 9.77
N GLY A 210 -23.53 -34.54 10.24
CA GLY A 210 -23.92 -33.17 10.55
C GLY A 210 -23.21 -32.61 11.79
N ALA A 211 -22.95 -33.44 12.80
CA ALA A 211 -22.17 -33.02 13.97
C ALA A 211 -20.70 -32.75 13.57
N VAL A 212 -20.13 -33.60 12.71
CA VAL A 212 -18.79 -33.39 12.14
C VAL A 212 -18.74 -32.08 11.36
N MET A 213 -19.72 -31.83 10.49
CA MET A 213 -19.75 -30.61 9.69
C MET A 213 -19.92 -29.34 10.56
N ARG A 214 -20.73 -29.41 11.63
CA ARG A 214 -20.86 -28.32 12.59
C ARG A 214 -19.52 -28.02 13.28
N GLU A 215 -18.76 -29.05 13.62
CA GLU A 215 -17.42 -28.91 14.19
C GLU A 215 -16.43 -28.29 13.19
N VAL A 216 -16.46 -28.69 11.91
CA VAL A 216 -15.62 -28.08 10.86
C VAL A 216 -15.93 -26.57 10.71
N LEU A 217 -17.21 -26.20 10.67
CA LEU A 217 -17.63 -24.79 10.61
C LEU A 217 -17.23 -24.01 11.86
N ARG A 218 -17.17 -24.67 13.02
CA ARG A 218 -16.72 -24.08 14.29
C ARG A 218 -15.21 -23.83 14.32
N ARG A 219 -14.41 -24.74 13.75
CA ARG A 219 -12.95 -24.58 13.60
C ARG A 219 -12.61 -23.41 12.68
N GLY A 220 -13.40 -23.24 11.62
CA GLY A 220 -13.34 -22.08 10.73
C GLY A 220 -12.36 -22.24 9.58
N PHE A 221 -11.81 -21.12 9.12
CA PHE A 221 -10.99 -21.02 7.92
C PHE A 221 -9.95 -19.90 8.06
N MET A 222 -8.89 -19.99 7.24
CA MET A 222 -7.85 -18.97 7.20
C MET A 222 -8.23 -17.84 6.24
N LEU A 223 -7.91 -16.61 6.62
CA LEU A 223 -7.94 -15.43 5.77
C LEU A 223 -6.56 -14.79 5.75
N ASN A 224 -6.16 -14.25 4.60
CA ASN A 224 -5.00 -13.37 4.51
C ASN A 224 -5.49 -11.93 4.55
N TRP A 225 -4.71 -11.03 5.15
CA TRP A 225 -4.99 -9.60 5.11
C TRP A 225 -3.86 -8.83 4.45
N ILE A 226 -4.19 -7.66 3.91
CA ILE A 226 -3.25 -6.77 3.26
C ILE A 226 -3.16 -5.48 4.08
N ALA A 227 -2.00 -5.21 4.66
CA ALA A 227 -1.72 -3.97 5.39
C ALA A 227 -0.23 -3.63 5.38
N SER A 228 0.10 -2.36 5.64
CA SER A 228 1.49 -1.90 5.77
C SER A 228 2.23 -2.57 6.92
N ASP A 229 3.53 -2.80 6.71
CA ASP A 229 4.42 -3.31 7.75
C ASP A 229 4.73 -2.25 8.82
N CYS A 230 4.37 -2.58 10.06
CA CYS A 230 4.53 -1.73 11.24
C CYS A 230 5.92 -1.87 11.91
N SER A 231 6.70 -2.89 11.53
CA SER A 231 7.96 -3.26 12.21
C SER A 231 8.97 -2.12 12.30
N ARG A 232 9.10 -1.32 11.22
CA ARG A 232 10.05 -0.20 11.16
C ARG A 232 9.67 0.92 12.13
N CYS A 233 8.38 1.20 12.28
CA CYS A 233 7.89 2.21 13.21
C CYS A 233 8.15 1.79 14.66
N GLU A 234 7.78 0.55 14.99
CA GLU A 234 7.97 -0.03 16.32
C GLU A 234 9.46 -0.14 16.69
N SER A 235 10.34 -0.46 15.73
CA SER A 235 11.79 -0.51 15.94
C SER A 235 12.38 0.82 16.42
N THR A 236 11.72 1.93 16.08
CA THR A 236 12.08 3.29 16.51
C THR A 236 11.24 3.80 17.67
N LYS A 237 10.53 2.90 18.37
CA LYS A 237 9.60 3.20 19.47
C LYS A 237 8.40 4.07 19.07
N GLY A 238 8.05 4.07 17.78
CA GLY A 238 6.83 4.67 17.28
C GLY A 238 5.62 3.75 17.42
N ARG A 239 4.44 4.32 17.18
CA ARG A 239 3.15 3.61 17.21
C ARG A 239 2.50 3.73 15.84
N CYS A 240 2.11 2.60 15.27
CA CYS A 240 1.48 2.58 13.96
C CYS A 240 0.03 3.04 14.04
N GLY A 241 -0.40 3.67 12.96
CA GLY A 241 -1.76 4.11 12.77
C GLY A 241 -2.05 4.39 11.31
N PHE A 242 -3.22 4.97 11.08
CA PHE A 242 -3.74 5.29 9.77
C PHE A 242 -4.34 6.68 9.80
N ASN A 243 -3.93 7.50 8.85
CA ASN A 243 -4.49 8.82 8.65
C ASN A 243 -5.72 8.70 7.73
N TRP A 244 -6.90 9.01 8.27
CA TRP A 244 -8.18 8.91 7.55
C TRP A 244 -8.38 10.01 6.51
N ASP A 245 -7.68 11.14 6.62
CA ASP A 245 -7.75 12.21 5.62
C ASP A 245 -6.94 11.83 4.37
N SER A 246 -5.69 11.41 4.59
CA SER A 246 -4.79 11.02 3.50
C SER A 246 -4.93 9.57 3.05
N HIS A 247 -5.66 8.75 3.80
CA HIS A 247 -5.80 7.30 3.60
C HIS A 247 -4.45 6.56 3.58
N LEU A 248 -3.54 6.95 4.49
CA LEU A 248 -2.18 6.42 4.54
C LEU A 248 -1.79 5.88 5.91
N PHE A 249 -0.90 4.88 5.88
CA PHE A 249 -0.17 4.45 7.06
C PHE A 249 0.63 5.62 7.66
N GLN A 250 0.59 5.73 8.98
CA GLN A 250 1.29 6.74 9.74
C GLN A 250 2.03 6.09 10.92
N CYS A 251 3.26 6.50 11.16
CA CYS A 251 4.01 6.21 12.37
C CYS A 251 3.90 7.40 13.33
N TYR A 252 3.05 7.30 14.35
CA TYR A 252 2.99 8.29 15.40
C TYR A 252 4.23 8.18 16.29
N CYS A 253 4.85 9.32 16.55
CA CYS A 253 6.08 9.42 17.34
C CYS A 253 5.93 10.51 18.40
N PRO A 254 6.76 10.50 19.46
CA PRO A 254 6.65 11.49 20.53
C PRO A 254 6.77 12.94 20.04
N ASP A 255 7.52 13.20 18.97
CA ASP A 255 7.71 14.54 18.42
C ASP A 255 6.56 14.96 17.49
N ARG A 256 6.24 14.13 16.49
CA ARG A 256 5.14 14.32 15.53
C ARG A 256 4.87 13.04 14.75
N PRO A 257 3.76 12.93 14.00
CA PRO A 257 3.56 11.83 13.08
C PRO A 257 4.61 11.85 11.95
N HIS A 258 5.23 10.69 11.71
CA HIS A 258 6.16 10.42 10.60
C HIS A 258 5.62 9.34 9.67
N ALA A 259 6.11 9.27 8.44
CA ALA A 259 5.56 8.35 7.44
C ALA A 259 5.89 6.86 7.70
N ALA A 260 6.96 6.53 8.43
CA ALA A 260 7.42 5.14 8.57
C ALA A 260 8.15 4.81 9.88
N ARG A 261 8.87 5.77 10.46
CA ARG A 261 9.67 5.59 11.67
C ARG A 261 9.82 6.92 12.40
N CYS A 262 10.15 6.85 13.68
CA CYS A 262 10.54 8.02 14.45
C CYS A 262 11.99 8.36 14.16
N ASP A 263 12.22 9.55 13.64
CA ASP A 263 13.57 10.09 13.55
C ASP A 263 13.98 10.55 14.96
N MET A 264 14.69 9.67 15.67
CA MET A 264 15.30 10.07 16.94
C MET A 264 16.19 11.29 16.66
N PRO A 265 16.05 12.39 17.42
CA PRO A 265 16.96 13.51 17.26
C PRO A 265 18.37 13.01 17.58
N GLY A 266 19.14 12.73 16.54
CA GLY A 266 20.57 12.47 16.69
C GLY A 266 21.15 13.65 17.45
N ASN A 267 21.96 13.38 18.48
CA ASN A 267 22.60 14.34 19.39
C ASN A 267 23.27 15.53 18.67
N LYS A 268 22.47 16.46 18.15
CA LYS A 268 22.89 17.74 17.57
C LYS A 268 22.45 18.92 18.45
N LEU A 269 21.92 18.63 19.65
CA LEU A 269 21.58 19.65 20.64
C LEU A 269 22.75 20.03 21.56
N GLY A 270 23.79 19.18 21.67
CA GLY A 270 25.02 19.53 22.39
C GLY A 270 25.91 20.56 21.66
N LEU A 271 25.78 20.67 20.33
CA LEU A 271 26.68 21.51 19.51
C LEU A 271 26.19 22.96 19.36
N LYS A 272 24.89 23.24 19.56
CA LYS A 272 24.34 24.60 19.44
C LYS A 272 24.24 25.36 20.77
N LEU A 273 24.31 24.70 21.92
CA LEU A 273 24.41 25.35 23.24
C LEU A 273 25.86 25.62 23.68
N GLY A 274 26.85 24.93 23.12
CA GLY A 274 28.28 25.13 23.44
C GLY A 274 28.92 26.39 22.85
N LEU A 275 28.29 27.03 21.85
CA LEU A 275 28.86 28.20 21.16
C LEU A 275 28.46 29.55 21.78
N GLY A 276 27.54 29.57 22.76
CA GLY A 276 27.09 30.81 23.42
C GLY A 276 27.76 31.14 24.76
N ILE A 277 28.35 30.16 25.45
CA ILE A 277 28.88 30.33 26.82
C ILE A 277 30.37 29.93 26.92
N GLY A 278 30.93 29.26 25.91
CA GLY A 278 32.33 28.77 25.93
C GLY A 278 33.40 29.77 25.46
N LEU A 279 33.03 30.83 24.74
CA LEU A 279 34.02 31.74 24.13
C LEU A 279 34.73 32.71 25.11
N PRO A 280 34.12 33.22 26.20
CA PRO A 280 34.83 34.09 27.14
C PRO A 280 35.80 33.30 28.05
N SER A 281 35.45 32.07 28.40
CA SER A 281 36.20 31.21 29.32
C SER A 281 37.40 30.53 28.64
N LEU A 282 37.30 30.19 27.35
CA LEU A 282 38.43 29.74 26.53
C LEU A 282 39.45 30.84 26.26
N ALA A 283 39.03 32.10 26.09
CA ALA A 283 39.96 33.21 25.89
C ALA A 283 40.83 33.47 27.13
N VAL A 284 40.25 33.44 28.33
CA VAL A 284 40.98 33.66 29.60
C VAL A 284 41.95 32.51 29.90
N THR A 285 41.52 31.26 29.66
CA THR A 285 42.38 30.08 29.84
C THR A 285 43.50 30.03 28.81
N CYS A 286 43.23 30.38 27.54
CA CYS A 286 44.27 30.53 26.52
C CYS A 286 45.28 31.64 26.86
N LEU A 287 44.86 32.77 27.42
CA LEU A 287 45.78 33.84 27.82
C LEU A 287 46.69 33.43 28.99
N ILE A 288 46.16 32.67 29.96
CA ILE A 288 46.94 32.11 31.07
C ILE A 288 47.92 31.04 30.56
N VAL A 289 47.49 30.17 29.65
CA VAL A 289 48.34 29.15 29.01
C VAL A 289 49.42 29.79 28.12
N ILE A 290 49.12 30.89 27.41
CA ILE A 290 50.09 31.66 26.61
C ILE A 290 51.12 32.35 27.52
N PHE A 291 50.71 32.87 28.68
CA PHE A 291 51.63 33.47 29.66
C PHE A 291 52.55 32.41 30.29
N LEU A 292 52.01 31.25 30.65
CA LEU A 292 52.79 30.14 31.23
C LEU A 292 53.69 29.45 30.19
N SER A 293 53.24 29.31 28.95
CA SER A 293 54.04 28.76 27.83
C SER A 293 55.12 29.72 27.35
N ARG A 294 54.94 31.05 27.45
CA ARG A 294 56.01 32.03 27.20
C ARG A 294 57.12 31.99 28.26
N CYS A 295 56.81 31.56 29.49
CA CYS A 295 57.82 31.29 30.53
C CYS A 295 58.52 29.93 30.32
N TYR A 296 57.83 28.95 29.74
CA TYR A 296 58.36 27.58 29.55
C TYR A 296 59.16 27.41 28.24
N LEU A 297 58.81 28.14 27.17
CA LEU A 297 59.43 28.05 25.85
C LEU A 297 60.70 28.91 25.66
N ARG A 298 61.27 29.47 26.75
CA ARG A 298 62.68 29.92 26.77
C ARG A 298 63.68 28.78 26.89
N LYS A 299 63.22 27.53 27.01
CA LYS A 299 64.09 26.34 26.98
C LYS A 299 63.53 25.31 26.00
N ARG A 300 64.41 24.93 25.05
CA ARG A 300 64.34 23.84 24.06
C ARG A 300 63.56 24.08 22.78
N ALA A 301 64.34 24.44 21.77
CA ALA A 301 64.14 24.12 20.37
C ALA A 301 64.26 22.61 20.09
N SER A 302 63.45 22.07 19.18
CA SER A 302 63.89 21.45 17.91
C SER A 302 62.87 20.46 17.30
N LYS A 303 62.82 20.47 15.95
CA LYS A 303 62.48 19.41 14.98
C LYS A 303 61.03 18.95 14.72
N LEU A 304 60.46 19.53 13.64
CA LEU A 304 60.09 18.95 12.32
C LEU A 304 59.55 17.50 12.14
N LEU A 305 58.41 17.42 11.43
CA LEU A 305 58.10 16.67 10.17
C LEU A 305 57.10 15.47 10.17
N GLN A 306 56.09 15.57 9.26
CA GLN A 306 55.25 14.60 8.49
C GLN A 306 54.56 13.41 9.23
N ARG A 307 53.40 12.84 8.83
CA ARG A 307 52.96 12.31 7.52
C ARG A 307 51.47 11.86 7.57
N ASN A 308 50.79 11.84 6.41
CA ASN A 308 49.50 11.16 6.14
C ASN A 308 49.60 9.61 6.14
N ILE A 309 48.46 8.91 6.29
CA ILE A 309 47.91 7.83 5.40
C ILE A 309 46.61 7.21 6.00
N SER A 310 45.85 6.58 5.10
CA SER A 310 44.50 5.96 5.06
C SER A 310 44.04 4.99 6.17
N ASP A 311 42.73 4.67 6.13
CA ASP A 311 42.17 3.31 5.98
C ASP A 311 40.62 3.42 5.80
N SER A 312 39.97 2.91 4.75
CA SER A 312 39.71 1.52 4.26
C SER A 312 38.35 0.96 4.74
N TYR A 313 37.39 0.92 3.80
CA TYR A 313 36.48 -0.18 3.42
C TYR A 313 36.13 -1.29 4.44
N ILE A 314 34.82 -1.59 4.62
CA ILE A 314 34.17 -2.93 4.53
C ILE A 314 32.65 -2.77 4.19
N ASN A 315 32.17 -3.57 3.22
CA ASN A 315 30.78 -3.80 2.74
C ASN A 315 29.94 -4.58 3.79
N SER A 316 28.61 -4.77 3.74
CA SER A 316 27.67 -5.29 2.72
C SER A 316 26.25 -5.14 3.30
N GLU A 317 25.15 -5.05 2.54
CA GLU A 317 24.45 -6.21 1.98
C GLU A 317 23.61 -5.84 0.75
N THR A 318 23.57 -6.81 -0.15
CA THR A 318 22.96 -6.84 -1.48
C THR A 318 21.60 -7.52 -1.36
N GLU A 319 20.51 -6.90 -1.82
CA GLU A 319 19.27 -7.63 -2.11
C GLU A 319 19.22 -7.88 -3.61
N GLU A 320 19.36 -9.16 -3.99
CA GLU A 320 19.13 -9.68 -5.33
C GLU A 320 17.65 -9.53 -5.73
N GLY A 321 17.44 -9.34 -7.03
CA GLY A 321 16.18 -8.94 -7.65
C GLY A 321 15.00 -9.84 -7.30
N SER A 322 13.92 -9.20 -6.82
CA SER A 322 12.59 -9.78 -6.84
C SER A 322 11.90 -9.38 -8.14
N ASP A 323 11.45 -10.35 -8.94
CA ASP A 323 10.62 -10.08 -10.13
C ASP A 323 9.22 -9.67 -9.68
N TYR A 324 8.77 -8.48 -10.09
CA TYR A 324 7.39 -8.04 -9.90
C TYR A 324 6.66 -8.10 -11.24
N LEU A 325 5.73 -9.05 -11.41
CA LEU A 325 5.01 -9.30 -12.68
C LEU A 325 5.95 -9.49 -13.90
N GLY A 326 7.19 -9.97 -13.68
CA GLY A 326 8.20 -10.17 -14.73
C GLY A 326 8.97 -8.91 -15.14
N VAL A 327 8.93 -7.85 -14.32
CA VAL A 327 9.65 -6.58 -14.53
C VAL A 327 10.71 -6.38 -13.44
N LEU A 328 11.85 -5.81 -13.85
CA LEU A 328 13.01 -5.59 -12.99
C LEU A 328 12.68 -4.60 -11.87
N VAL A 329 12.93 -5.00 -10.62
CA VAL A 329 12.79 -4.13 -9.46
C VAL A 329 14.10 -3.40 -9.17
N PHE A 330 14.07 -2.08 -9.27
CA PHE A 330 15.20 -1.21 -8.93
C PHE A 330 15.11 -0.74 -7.48
N SER A 331 16.25 -0.61 -6.80
CA SER A 331 16.29 0.05 -5.51
C SER A 331 16.09 1.56 -5.69
N TYR A 332 15.43 2.21 -4.72
CA TYR A 332 15.29 3.67 -4.73
C TYR A 332 16.66 4.36 -4.81
N LYS A 333 17.66 3.81 -4.12
CA LYS A 333 19.02 4.36 -4.08
C LYS A 333 19.67 4.34 -5.47
N ASP A 334 19.49 3.27 -6.25
CA ASP A 334 20.02 3.19 -7.61
C ASP A 334 19.40 4.24 -8.52
N LEU A 335 18.08 4.47 -8.42
CA LEU A 335 17.40 5.48 -9.22
C LEU A 335 17.70 6.90 -8.74
N GLN A 336 17.88 7.09 -7.43
CA GLN A 336 18.34 8.36 -6.86
C GLN A 336 19.74 8.70 -7.37
N GLU A 337 20.66 7.74 -7.40
CA GLU A 337 22.01 7.92 -7.96
C GLU A 337 21.96 8.18 -9.47
N ALA A 338 21.18 7.38 -10.21
CA ALA A 338 21.03 7.51 -11.66
C ALA A 338 20.48 8.87 -12.10
N THR A 339 19.63 9.50 -11.28
CA THR A 339 19.02 10.82 -11.54
C THR A 339 19.77 11.98 -10.87
N ASN A 340 20.95 11.72 -10.29
CA ASN A 340 21.73 12.68 -9.52
C ASN A 340 20.90 13.39 -8.43
N ASN A 341 20.27 12.58 -7.56
CA ASN A 341 19.33 12.99 -6.52
C ASN A 341 18.09 13.73 -7.04
N PHE A 342 17.51 13.27 -8.16
CA PHE A 342 16.37 13.91 -8.80
C PHE A 342 16.64 15.39 -9.10
N ASN A 343 17.80 15.67 -9.72
CA ASN A 343 18.19 17.04 -10.05
C ASN A 343 17.13 17.68 -10.96
N ALA A 344 16.61 18.85 -10.54
CA ALA A 344 15.63 19.62 -11.29
C ALA A 344 16.11 20.02 -12.69
N GLU A 345 17.42 20.19 -12.90
CA GLU A 345 17.99 20.46 -14.24
C GLU A 345 17.88 19.26 -15.20
N LYS A 346 17.55 18.08 -14.68
CA LYS A 346 17.34 16.84 -15.45
C LYS A 346 15.86 16.47 -15.56
N GLU A 347 14.98 17.37 -15.17
CA GLU A 347 13.55 17.21 -15.37
C GLU A 347 13.20 17.21 -16.86
N LEU A 348 12.44 16.20 -17.29
CA LEU A 348 11.92 16.05 -18.64
C LEU A 348 10.47 16.51 -18.76
N GLY A 349 9.76 16.52 -17.64
CA GLY A 349 8.40 17.04 -17.54
C GLY A 349 7.83 16.85 -16.14
N ASP A 350 7.01 17.80 -15.72
CA ASP A 350 6.24 17.76 -14.50
C ASP A 350 4.76 17.93 -14.83
N GLY A 351 3.90 17.16 -14.15
CA GLY A 351 2.48 17.17 -14.45
C GLY A 351 1.64 16.45 -13.43
N GLY A 352 0.36 16.31 -13.76
CA GLY A 352 -0.61 15.67 -12.87
C GLY A 352 -0.18 14.29 -12.41
N PHE A 353 0.61 13.53 -13.18
CA PHE A 353 1.03 12.16 -12.85
C PHE A 353 2.39 12.07 -12.14
N GLY A 354 2.94 13.19 -11.67
CA GLY A 354 4.28 13.27 -11.08
C GLY A 354 5.31 13.77 -12.08
N THR A 355 6.58 13.64 -11.71
CA THR A 355 7.70 14.24 -12.45
C THR A 355 8.59 13.19 -13.07
N VAL A 356 9.02 13.44 -14.29
CA VAL A 356 9.90 12.56 -15.04
C VAL A 356 11.29 13.16 -15.08
N TYR A 357 12.29 12.37 -14.68
CA TYR A 357 13.70 12.76 -14.69
C TYR A 357 14.48 11.94 -15.70
N HIS A 358 15.41 12.58 -16.40
CA HIS A 358 16.46 11.89 -17.13
C HIS A 358 17.45 11.25 -16.14
N GLY A 359 17.72 9.96 -16.31
CA GLY A 359 18.70 9.24 -15.51
C GLY A 359 19.65 8.40 -16.36
N LYS A 360 20.78 8.02 -15.77
CA LYS A 360 21.72 7.06 -16.36
C LYS A 360 21.99 5.94 -15.37
N LEU A 361 21.57 4.73 -15.70
CA LEU A 361 21.76 3.55 -14.87
C LEU A 361 23.25 3.18 -14.79
N LYS A 362 23.61 2.34 -13.80
CA LYS A 362 25.00 1.88 -13.58
C LYS A 362 25.60 1.12 -14.75
N ASP A 363 24.75 0.47 -15.55
CA ASP A 363 25.14 -0.23 -16.77
C ASP A 363 25.30 0.71 -17.99
N GLY A 364 25.09 2.01 -17.80
CA GLY A 364 25.23 3.03 -18.83
C GLY A 364 23.98 3.32 -19.64
N ARG A 365 22.86 2.59 -19.44
CA ARG A 365 21.61 2.86 -20.13
C ARG A 365 21.00 4.19 -19.69
N GLU A 366 20.59 5.00 -20.66
CA GLU A 366 19.81 6.22 -20.42
C GLU A 366 18.33 5.87 -20.25
N VAL A 367 17.71 6.46 -19.23
CA VAL A 367 16.36 6.12 -18.80
C VAL A 367 15.55 7.36 -18.46
N ALA A 368 14.24 7.26 -18.62
CA ALA A 368 13.30 8.22 -18.06
C ALA A 368 12.72 7.63 -16.77
N VAL A 369 12.94 8.30 -15.65
CA VAL A 369 12.48 7.87 -14.33
C VAL A 369 11.28 8.74 -13.93
N LYS A 370 10.08 8.18 -14.05
CA LYS A 370 8.83 8.82 -13.60
C LYS A 370 8.66 8.58 -12.12
N ARG A 371 8.76 9.64 -11.33
CA ARG A 371 8.52 9.67 -9.90
C ARG A 371 7.09 10.14 -9.66
N LEU A 372 6.24 9.26 -9.16
CA LEU A 372 4.87 9.62 -8.81
C LEU A 372 4.90 10.38 -7.47
N TYR A 373 4.49 11.64 -7.47
CA TYR A 373 4.33 12.40 -6.23
C TYR A 373 3.14 11.90 -5.41
N GLU A 374 3.29 11.97 -4.09
CA GLU A 374 2.23 11.79 -3.09
C GLU A 374 1.47 10.45 -3.14
N HIS A 375 1.33 9.83 -1.97
CA HIS A 375 0.69 8.54 -1.85
C HIS A 375 -0.83 8.66 -1.73
N ASN A 376 -1.53 9.11 -2.77
CA ASN A 376 -2.97 8.91 -2.82
C ASN A 376 -3.25 7.49 -3.35
N TYR A 377 -4.28 6.81 -2.84
CA TYR A 377 -4.76 5.51 -3.36
C TYR A 377 -4.89 5.51 -4.90
N LYS A 378 -5.37 6.62 -5.47
CA LYS A 378 -5.45 6.79 -6.94
C LYS A 378 -4.11 6.67 -7.66
N ARG A 379 -3.00 7.13 -7.06
CA ARG A 379 -1.66 7.06 -7.68
C ARG A 379 -1.05 5.67 -7.55
N VAL A 380 -1.33 4.97 -6.45
CA VAL A 380 -0.98 3.55 -6.30
C VAL A 380 -1.72 2.73 -7.36
N GLU A 381 -3.02 2.99 -7.57
CA GLU A 381 -3.82 2.35 -8.62
C GLU A 381 -3.21 2.60 -10.01
N GLN A 382 -2.86 3.86 -10.34
CA GLN A 382 -2.19 4.20 -11.60
C GLN A 382 -0.84 3.50 -11.76
N PHE A 383 -0.04 3.44 -10.70
CA PHE A 383 1.26 2.74 -10.72
C PHE A 383 1.09 1.25 -11.03
N ILE A 384 0.16 0.57 -10.36
CA ILE A 384 -0.10 -0.86 -10.54
C ILE A 384 -0.65 -1.11 -11.94
N ASN A 385 -1.62 -0.30 -12.35
CA ASN A 385 -2.27 -0.40 -13.65
C ASN A 385 -1.28 -0.18 -14.80
N GLU A 386 -0.40 0.82 -14.67
CA GLU A 386 0.64 1.09 -15.68
C GLU A 386 1.63 -0.08 -15.80
N ILE A 387 2.02 -0.72 -14.69
CA ILE A 387 2.83 -1.96 -14.72
C ILE A 387 2.04 -3.11 -15.36
N GLU A 388 0.81 -3.36 -14.94
CA GLU A 388 -0.01 -4.47 -15.43
C GLU A 388 -0.30 -4.37 -16.94
N ILE A 389 -0.52 -3.15 -17.44
CA ILE A 389 -0.74 -2.90 -18.86
C ILE A 389 0.58 -3.03 -19.63
N LEU A 390 1.64 -2.30 -19.22
CA LEU A 390 2.88 -2.25 -20.00
C LEU A 390 3.65 -3.58 -20.00
N THR A 391 3.51 -4.40 -18.96
CA THR A 391 4.09 -5.77 -18.94
C THR A 391 3.53 -6.66 -20.05
N ARG A 392 2.29 -6.41 -20.50
CA ARG A 392 1.59 -7.21 -21.52
C ARG A 392 1.79 -6.68 -22.93
N LEU A 393 2.32 -5.47 -23.08
CA LEU A 393 2.41 -4.78 -24.36
C LEU A 393 3.84 -4.75 -24.88
N ARG A 394 4.01 -5.11 -26.15
CA ARG A 394 5.27 -4.96 -26.87
C ARG A 394 4.99 -4.48 -28.28
N HIS A 395 5.23 -3.20 -28.52
CA HIS A 395 5.02 -2.60 -29.84
C HIS A 395 6.06 -1.50 -30.07
N LYS A 396 6.57 -1.40 -31.31
CA LYS A 396 7.65 -0.45 -31.67
C LYS A 396 7.28 1.01 -31.36
N ASN A 397 6.00 1.37 -31.48
CA ASN A 397 5.49 2.72 -31.26
C ASN A 397 4.92 2.96 -29.85
N LEU A 398 5.17 2.06 -28.90
CA LEU A 398 4.87 2.27 -27.49
C LEU A 398 6.17 2.42 -26.71
N VAL A 399 6.14 3.22 -25.64
CA VAL A 399 7.25 3.33 -24.70
C VAL A 399 7.44 2.01 -23.96
N SER A 400 8.69 1.60 -23.80
CA SER A 400 9.07 0.38 -23.09
C SER A 400 9.29 0.65 -21.62
N LEU A 401 8.62 -0.12 -20.76
CA LEU A 401 8.89 -0.15 -19.32
C LEU A 401 10.08 -1.09 -19.05
N TYR A 402 11.15 -0.55 -18.47
CA TYR A 402 12.31 -1.33 -18.04
C TYR A 402 12.18 -1.89 -16.64
N GLY A 403 11.51 -1.15 -15.75
CA GLY A 403 11.47 -1.50 -14.35
C GLY A 403 10.58 -0.61 -13.51
N CYS A 404 10.48 -0.96 -12.24
CA CYS A 404 9.82 -0.14 -11.24
C CYS A 404 10.54 -0.26 -9.89
N THR A 405 10.21 0.60 -8.93
CA THR A 405 10.51 0.30 -7.53
C THR A 405 9.55 -0.76 -6.99
N SER A 406 9.94 -1.42 -5.90
CA SER A 406 9.04 -2.37 -5.22
C SER A 406 7.73 -1.68 -4.81
N ARG A 407 6.59 -2.38 -4.91
CA ARG A 407 5.29 -1.88 -4.38
C ARG A 407 5.32 -1.60 -2.88
N ARG A 408 6.30 -2.16 -2.16
CA ARG A 408 6.54 -1.88 -0.73
C ARG A 408 7.42 -0.64 -0.51
N CYS A 409 7.99 -0.08 -1.57
CA CYS A 409 8.79 1.14 -1.50
C CYS A 409 7.87 2.35 -1.31
N ARG A 410 8.34 3.31 -0.51
CA ARG A 410 7.64 4.58 -0.32
C ARG A 410 7.58 5.34 -1.65
N GLU A 411 8.71 5.49 -2.31
CA GLU A 411 8.74 6.23 -3.55
C GLU A 411 8.36 5.28 -4.70
N LEU A 412 7.24 5.56 -5.36
CA LEU A 412 6.78 4.80 -6.52
C LEU A 412 7.44 5.40 -7.77
N LEU A 413 8.39 4.67 -8.33
CA LEU A 413 9.08 5.08 -9.56
C LEU A 413 8.92 4.04 -10.65
N LEU A 414 8.67 4.52 -11.85
CA LEU A 414 8.63 3.74 -13.07
C LEU A 414 9.83 4.14 -13.94
N VAL A 415 10.51 3.14 -14.50
CA VAL A 415 11.73 3.32 -15.27
C VAL A 415 11.45 2.93 -16.71
N TYR A 416 11.55 3.90 -17.62
CA TYR A 416 11.27 3.72 -19.04
C TYR A 416 12.54 3.91 -19.88
N GLU A 417 12.45 3.49 -21.14
CA GLU A 417 13.39 3.97 -22.16
C GLU A 417 13.36 5.51 -22.25
N TYR A 418 14.54 6.12 -22.35
CA TYR A 418 14.65 7.56 -22.58
C TYR A 418 14.43 7.88 -24.07
N ILE A 419 13.55 8.86 -24.34
CA ILE A 419 13.20 9.29 -25.69
C ILE A 419 13.73 10.73 -25.94
N PRO A 420 14.75 10.91 -26.79
CA PRO A 420 15.58 12.12 -26.79
C PRO A 420 15.00 13.36 -27.48
N ASN A 421 14.08 13.20 -28.44
CA ASN A 421 13.50 14.33 -29.17
C ASN A 421 12.25 14.91 -28.50
N GLY A 422 11.93 14.54 -27.26
CA GLY A 422 10.83 15.14 -26.50
C GLY A 422 9.46 14.79 -27.07
N THR A 423 8.46 15.62 -26.78
CA THR A 423 7.05 15.39 -27.16
C THR A 423 6.69 16.09 -28.47
N VAL A 424 5.68 15.60 -29.17
CA VAL A 424 5.11 16.29 -30.34
C VAL A 424 4.65 17.71 -29.98
N ALA A 425 4.07 17.90 -28.80
CA ALA A 425 3.65 19.22 -28.32
C ALA A 425 4.82 20.23 -28.27
N ASP A 426 6.01 19.79 -27.83
CA ASP A 426 7.21 20.65 -27.76
C ASP A 426 7.69 21.09 -29.15
N HIS A 427 7.53 20.23 -30.17
CA HIS A 427 7.83 20.56 -31.57
C HIS A 427 6.77 21.41 -32.27
N LEU A 428 5.52 21.38 -31.80
CA LEU A 428 4.43 22.19 -32.37
C LEU A 428 4.31 23.57 -31.71
N HIS A 429 4.46 23.62 -30.39
CA HIS A 429 4.12 24.79 -29.58
C HIS A 429 5.21 25.19 -28.58
N GLY A 430 6.18 24.31 -28.31
CA GLY A 430 7.21 24.51 -27.30
C GLY A 430 8.51 25.12 -27.82
N ASP A 431 9.60 24.87 -27.10
CA ASP A 431 10.90 25.46 -27.41
C ASP A 431 11.50 24.89 -28.69
N ARG A 432 11.21 23.61 -28.98
CA ARG A 432 11.70 22.95 -30.20
C ARG A 432 11.04 23.49 -31.46
N ALA A 433 9.82 24.00 -31.38
CA ALA A 433 9.16 24.68 -32.50
C ALA A 433 9.99 25.86 -33.05
N LYS A 434 10.80 26.52 -32.20
CA LYS A 434 11.68 27.63 -32.60
C LYS A 434 12.85 27.19 -33.49
N THR A 435 13.26 25.92 -33.39
CA THR A 435 14.38 25.38 -34.18
C THR A 435 13.99 25.03 -35.61
N GLY A 436 12.69 24.84 -35.85
CA GLY A 436 12.11 24.59 -37.17
C GLY A 436 10.83 23.76 -37.04
N PRO A 437 9.77 24.06 -37.82
CA PRO A 437 8.53 23.30 -37.75
C PRO A 437 8.73 21.88 -38.29
N LEU A 438 7.99 20.92 -37.75
CA LEU A 438 7.92 19.57 -38.32
C LEU A 438 7.45 19.63 -39.77
N SER A 439 8.21 19.03 -40.68
CA SER A 439 7.85 18.94 -42.09
C SER A 439 6.60 18.08 -42.28
N TRP A 440 5.84 18.34 -43.34
CA TRP A 440 4.61 17.59 -43.62
C TRP A 440 4.79 16.06 -43.68
N PRO A 441 5.84 15.51 -44.33
CA PRO A 441 6.09 14.06 -44.30
C PRO A 441 6.32 13.51 -42.89
N VAL A 442 6.99 14.27 -42.01
CA VAL A 442 7.21 13.86 -40.61
C VAL A 442 5.89 13.86 -39.84
N ARG A 443 5.05 14.89 -40.01
CA ARG A 443 3.71 14.94 -39.39
C ARG A 443 2.83 13.77 -39.82
N MET A 444 2.85 13.42 -41.11
CA MET A 444 2.12 12.27 -41.64
C MET A 444 2.66 10.95 -41.05
N SER A 445 3.98 10.82 -40.91
CA SER A 445 4.59 9.66 -40.23
C SER A 445 4.14 9.56 -38.78
N ILE A 446 4.10 10.67 -38.05
CA ILE A 446 3.63 10.73 -36.66
C ILE A 446 2.17 10.26 -36.57
N ALA A 447 1.30 10.75 -37.46
CA ALA A 447 -0.10 10.35 -37.51
C ALA A 447 -0.25 8.84 -37.76
N ILE A 448 0.46 8.29 -38.75
CA ILE A 448 0.40 6.87 -39.10
C ILE A 448 0.91 5.99 -37.95
N GLU A 449 2.05 6.34 -37.36
CA GLU A 449 2.65 5.53 -36.30
C GLU A 449 1.84 5.60 -34.99
N THR A 450 1.27 6.76 -34.67
CA THR A 450 0.35 6.91 -33.53
C THR A 450 -0.91 6.07 -33.75
N ALA A 451 -1.50 6.11 -34.96
CA ALA A 451 -2.64 5.27 -35.30
C ALA A 451 -2.31 3.76 -35.20
N SER A 452 -1.10 3.36 -35.63
CA SER A 452 -0.63 1.99 -35.48
C SER A 452 -0.53 1.55 -34.01
N ALA A 453 -0.04 2.43 -33.14
CA ALA A 453 0.00 2.18 -31.70
C ALA A 453 -1.39 2.01 -31.10
N LEU A 454 -2.32 2.92 -31.41
CA LEU A 454 -3.70 2.86 -30.89
C LEU A 454 -4.45 1.63 -31.40
N ALA A 455 -4.28 1.27 -32.68
CA ALA A 455 -4.86 0.06 -33.24
C ALA A 455 -4.37 -1.21 -32.51
N TYR A 456 -3.08 -1.25 -32.17
CA TYR A 456 -2.51 -2.35 -31.37
C TYR A 456 -3.09 -2.40 -29.95
N LEU A 457 -3.25 -1.25 -29.29
CA LEU A 457 -3.87 -1.17 -27.95
C LEU A 457 -5.31 -1.67 -27.98
N HIS A 458 -6.10 -1.21 -28.95
CA HIS A 458 -7.51 -1.58 -29.08
C HIS A 458 -7.69 -3.05 -29.43
N ALA A 459 -6.77 -3.64 -30.22
CA ALA A 459 -6.75 -5.08 -30.48
C ALA A 459 -6.35 -5.92 -29.25
N SER A 460 -5.76 -5.28 -28.23
CA SER A 460 -5.39 -5.87 -26.95
C SER A 460 -6.39 -5.53 -25.83
N ASP A 461 -7.60 -5.05 -26.19
CA ASP A 461 -8.66 -4.61 -25.28
C ASP A 461 -8.21 -3.55 -24.27
N ILE A 462 -7.32 -2.64 -24.69
CA ILE A 462 -6.81 -1.55 -23.85
C ILE A 462 -7.21 -0.21 -24.45
N VAL A 463 -7.80 0.65 -23.62
CA VAL A 463 -8.09 2.06 -23.97
C VAL A 463 -7.12 2.97 -23.22
N HIS A 464 -6.45 3.85 -23.95
CA HIS A 464 -5.38 4.70 -23.43
C HIS A 464 -5.89 5.80 -22.50
N ARG A 465 -7.02 6.45 -22.86
CA ARG A 465 -7.74 7.52 -22.12
C ARG A 465 -7.07 8.88 -22.00
N ASP A 466 -5.77 8.99 -22.29
CA ASP A 466 -5.06 10.28 -22.30
C ASP A 466 -4.21 10.46 -23.56
N VAL A 467 -4.81 10.23 -24.74
CA VAL A 467 -4.13 10.48 -26.03
C VAL A 467 -4.06 11.99 -26.29
N LYS A 468 -2.84 12.53 -26.38
CA LYS A 468 -2.56 13.95 -26.65
C LYS A 468 -1.13 14.14 -27.15
N THR A 469 -0.83 15.29 -27.74
CA THR A 469 0.50 15.62 -28.27
C THR A 469 1.61 15.61 -27.20
N ASN A 470 1.29 15.84 -25.91
CA ASN A 470 2.22 15.71 -24.79
C ASN A 470 2.60 14.25 -24.45
N ASN A 471 1.77 13.28 -24.82
CA ASN A 471 1.98 11.86 -24.51
C ASN A 471 2.51 11.08 -25.73
N ILE A 472 2.85 11.78 -26.82
CA ILE A 472 3.45 11.22 -28.02
C ILE A 472 4.89 11.74 -28.09
N LEU A 473 5.85 10.87 -27.84
CA LEU A 473 7.28 11.17 -27.83
C LEU A 473 7.93 10.83 -29.18
N LEU A 474 9.04 11.50 -29.48
CA LEU A 474 9.80 11.30 -30.71
C LEU A 474 11.22 10.82 -30.41
N ASP A 475 11.65 9.73 -31.03
CA ASP A 475 13.03 9.26 -30.91
C ASP A 475 13.99 10.03 -31.83
N ASN A 476 15.26 9.62 -31.87
CA ASN A 476 16.30 10.25 -32.71
C ASN A 476 15.95 10.30 -34.20
N ASN A 477 15.14 9.36 -34.69
CA ASN A 477 14.72 9.26 -36.09
C ASN A 477 13.34 9.88 -36.31
N PHE A 478 12.77 10.58 -35.32
CA PHE A 478 11.40 11.09 -35.31
C PHE A 478 10.34 9.98 -35.43
N CYS A 479 10.67 8.76 -34.99
CA CYS A 479 9.68 7.69 -34.82
C CYS A 479 8.92 7.91 -33.50
N VAL A 480 7.64 7.55 -33.52
CA VAL A 480 6.69 7.77 -32.43
C VAL A 480 6.85 6.73 -31.32
N LYS A 481 6.76 7.20 -30.09
CA LYS A 481 6.59 6.42 -28.86
C LYS A 481 5.43 6.99 -28.05
N VAL A 482 4.29 6.31 -28.04
CA VAL A 482 3.15 6.68 -27.16
C VAL A 482 3.48 6.29 -25.72
N ALA A 483 3.25 7.22 -24.80
CA ALA A 483 3.62 7.11 -23.40
C ALA A 483 2.46 7.54 -22.47
N ASP A 484 2.69 7.36 -21.16
CA ASP A 484 1.79 7.70 -20.05
C ASP A 484 0.50 6.87 -20.01
N PHE A 485 0.65 5.63 -19.53
CA PHE A 485 -0.44 4.67 -19.40
C PHE A 485 -1.15 4.75 -18.04
N GLY A 486 -0.87 5.79 -17.25
CA GLY A 486 -1.39 5.92 -15.89
C GLY A 486 -2.92 5.91 -15.84
N LEU A 487 -3.60 6.49 -16.84
CA LEU A 487 -5.07 6.47 -16.92
C LEU A 487 -5.63 5.28 -17.69
N SER A 488 -4.82 4.50 -18.40
CA SER A 488 -5.28 3.47 -19.32
C SER A 488 -6.11 2.40 -18.62
N ARG A 489 -6.92 1.63 -19.37
CA ARG A 489 -7.79 0.63 -18.76
C ARG A 489 -7.97 -0.59 -19.65
N LEU A 490 -7.91 -1.77 -19.03
CA LEU A 490 -8.32 -3.02 -19.63
C LEU A 490 -9.85 -3.09 -19.73
N PHE A 491 -10.36 -3.42 -20.91
CA PHE A 491 -11.76 -3.72 -21.12
C PHE A 491 -12.02 -5.18 -20.72
N PRO A 492 -13.05 -5.45 -19.89
CA PRO A 492 -13.51 -6.82 -19.66
C PRO A 492 -13.96 -7.45 -20.98
N ASN A 493 -13.77 -8.76 -21.13
CA ASN A 493 -14.35 -9.49 -22.25
C ASN A 493 -15.89 -9.32 -22.24
N ASP A 494 -16.48 -9.23 -23.43
CA ASP A 494 -17.94 -9.22 -23.66
C ASP A 494 -18.73 -7.96 -23.21
N VAL A 495 -18.08 -6.81 -23.05
CA VAL A 495 -18.78 -5.52 -22.81
C VAL A 495 -18.50 -4.48 -23.91
N THR A 496 -19.51 -3.70 -24.27
CA THR A 496 -19.39 -2.63 -25.30
C THR A 496 -18.84 -1.32 -24.74
N HIS A 497 -18.93 -1.11 -23.43
CA HIS A 497 -18.49 0.09 -22.73
C HIS A 497 -18.12 -0.22 -21.29
N VAL A 498 -17.33 0.66 -20.68
CA VAL A 498 -17.01 0.64 -19.25
C VAL A 498 -17.57 1.90 -18.59
N SER A 499 -18.49 1.73 -17.64
CA SER A 499 -19.04 2.84 -16.86
C SER A 499 -18.03 3.34 -15.84
N THR A 500 -17.46 4.53 -16.05
CA THR A 500 -16.45 5.11 -15.17
C THR A 500 -16.42 6.64 -15.21
N ALA A 501 -15.94 7.27 -14.15
CA ALA A 501 -15.79 8.72 -14.08
C ALA A 501 -14.91 9.25 -15.24
N PRO A 502 -15.33 10.32 -15.93
CA PRO A 502 -14.53 10.99 -16.95
C PRO A 502 -13.16 11.37 -16.40
N GLN A 503 -12.11 10.88 -17.05
CA GLN A 503 -10.72 11.26 -16.80
C GLN A 503 -10.03 11.45 -18.14
N GLY A 504 -9.09 12.38 -18.20
CA GLY A 504 -8.34 12.76 -19.40
C GLY A 504 -8.04 14.25 -19.38
N THR A 505 -7.35 14.71 -20.41
CA THR A 505 -6.94 16.12 -20.53
C THR A 505 -8.05 16.97 -21.16
N PRO A 506 -8.50 18.08 -20.53
CA PRO A 506 -9.48 18.99 -21.12
C PRO A 506 -9.11 19.40 -22.55
N GLY A 507 -10.07 19.36 -23.46
CA GLY A 507 -9.85 19.57 -24.90
C GLY A 507 -9.69 18.27 -25.72
N TYR A 508 -9.21 17.19 -25.10
CA TYR A 508 -9.06 15.87 -25.75
C TYR A 508 -10.14 14.87 -25.33
N VAL A 509 -10.85 15.14 -24.24
CA VAL A 509 -11.88 14.22 -23.70
C VAL A 509 -13.06 14.15 -24.67
N ASP A 510 -13.42 12.92 -25.03
CA ASP A 510 -14.62 12.57 -25.78
C ASP A 510 -15.89 13.12 -25.09
N PRO A 511 -16.69 13.95 -25.77
CA PRO A 511 -17.88 14.55 -25.19
C PRO A 511 -18.95 13.52 -24.80
N GLU A 512 -19.07 12.41 -25.54
CA GLU A 512 -20.03 11.35 -25.22
C GLU A 512 -19.61 10.62 -23.94
N TYR A 513 -18.33 10.26 -23.83
CA TYR A 513 -17.76 9.73 -22.60
C TYR A 513 -17.96 10.68 -21.41
N HIS A 514 -17.71 11.98 -21.60
CA HIS A 514 -17.87 12.98 -20.54
C HIS A 514 -19.32 13.10 -20.05
N GLN A 515 -20.30 13.02 -20.95
CA GLN A 515 -21.72 13.17 -20.62
C GLN A 515 -22.35 11.89 -20.07
N CYS A 516 -22.03 10.74 -20.68
CA CYS A 516 -22.69 9.48 -20.42
C CYS A 516 -21.91 8.57 -19.45
N TYR A 517 -20.70 8.93 -19.06
CA TYR A 517 -19.80 8.12 -18.23
C TYR A 517 -19.44 6.77 -18.86
N GLN A 518 -19.64 6.62 -20.18
CA GLN A 518 -19.40 5.40 -20.95
C GLN A 518 -18.08 5.51 -21.69
N LEU A 519 -17.04 4.85 -21.17
CA LEU A 519 -15.77 4.77 -21.86
C LEU A 519 -15.85 3.69 -22.95
N THR A 520 -15.27 3.96 -24.13
CA THR A 520 -15.07 2.98 -25.21
C THR A 520 -13.72 3.21 -25.89
N SER A 521 -13.28 2.31 -26.78
CA SER A 521 -12.12 2.55 -27.65
C SER A 521 -12.32 3.72 -28.60
N LYS A 522 -13.58 4.13 -28.88
CA LYS A 522 -13.87 5.32 -29.69
C LYS A 522 -13.52 6.62 -28.97
N SER A 523 -13.42 6.60 -27.65
CA SER A 523 -12.95 7.77 -26.90
C SER A 523 -11.48 8.10 -27.23
N ASP A 524 -10.61 7.10 -27.39
CA ASP A 524 -9.24 7.33 -27.90
C ASP A 524 -9.24 7.82 -29.35
N VAL A 525 -10.17 7.36 -30.19
CA VAL A 525 -10.29 7.81 -31.59
C VAL A 525 -10.65 9.29 -31.64
N TYR A 526 -11.54 9.75 -30.77
CA TYR A 526 -11.86 11.18 -30.65
C TYR A 526 -10.61 11.99 -30.24
N SER A 527 -9.93 11.56 -29.17
CA SER A 527 -8.70 12.23 -28.69
C SER A 527 -7.60 12.24 -29.76
N PHE A 528 -7.46 11.16 -30.53
CA PHE A 528 -6.56 11.11 -31.68
C PHE A 528 -6.97 12.06 -32.81
N GLY A 529 -8.28 12.23 -33.04
CA GLY A 529 -8.79 13.26 -33.95
C GLY A 529 -8.34 14.67 -33.59
N VAL A 530 -8.28 15.00 -32.29
CA VAL A 530 -7.75 16.29 -31.81
C VAL A 530 -6.24 16.40 -32.10
N VAL A 531 -5.48 15.33 -31.87
CA VAL A 531 -4.04 15.28 -32.23
C VAL A 531 -3.83 15.53 -33.72
N LEU A 532 -4.68 14.98 -34.59
CA LEU A 532 -4.62 15.21 -36.04
C LEU A 532 -4.95 16.65 -36.44
N VAL A 533 -5.70 17.40 -35.61
CA VAL A 533 -5.97 18.82 -35.84
C VAL A 533 -4.79 19.69 -35.39
N GLU A 534 -4.05 19.26 -34.37
CA GLU A 534 -2.83 19.94 -33.93
C GLU A 534 -1.65 19.74 -34.89
N LEU A 535 -1.52 18.53 -35.46
CA LEU A 535 -0.56 18.20 -36.51
C LEU A 535 -0.90 18.92 -37.82
#